data_AF-A0A1Q3TDA0-F1
#
_entry.id   AF-A0A1Q3TDA0-F1
#
_cell.length_a   1.000
_cell.length_b   1.000
_cell.length_c   1.000
_cell.angle_alpha   90.00
_cell.angle_beta   90.00
_cell.angle_gamma   90.00
#
_symmetry.space_group_name_H-M   'P 1'
#
loop_
_entity.id
_entity.type
_entity.pdbx_description
1 polymer ?
#
loop_
_entity_poly.entity_id
_entity_poly.type
_entity_poly.pdbx_seq_one_letter_code
_entity_poly.pdbx_strand_id
1 'polypeptide(L)'
;MKKYTYLEMLRRCEELTRNGESLAITWNGGNDSGYHNIEINNQKINSPGEIDEVIIDLVAKQAGYGSFTGNFSTDGQVIYNPENKCFQGKDNYSESGWDEHSCEILIEIPQELWFDRLDIAIEQLYDENAFAEASFLVINGPYTPMHNSYQQSIQETIDDRVATEVEKIVQEHTEIADTLEINTAFSINFNEFQLEKGKYIHKINSLDYSYQNRIVSDITISLND
;
A
#
# COMPACT_ATOMS: atom_id res chain seq x y z
N MET A 1 1.13 -24.63 28.92
CA MET A 1 2.42 -24.25 28.32
C MET A 1 3.49 -24.31 29.41
N LYS A 2 4.57 -25.08 29.24
CA LYS A 2 5.71 -25.03 30.17
C LYS A 2 6.29 -23.62 30.12
N LYS A 3 6.49 -22.99 31.27
CA LYS A 3 7.22 -21.71 31.34
C LYS A 3 8.71 -22.05 31.36
N TYR A 4 9.42 -21.77 30.28
CA TYR A 4 10.88 -21.76 30.31
C TYR A 4 11.37 -20.48 31.00
N THR A 5 12.46 -20.62 31.74
CA THR A 5 13.13 -19.51 32.41
C THR A 5 14.00 -18.75 31.42
N TYR A 6 14.27 -17.48 31.71
CA TYR A 6 15.27 -16.68 30.99
C TYR A 6 16.59 -17.42 30.76
N LEU A 7 17.10 -18.11 31.79
CA LEU A 7 18.36 -18.84 31.72
C LEU A 7 18.33 -20.01 30.72
N GLU A 8 17.17 -20.65 30.55
CA GLU A 8 17.01 -21.75 29.59
C GLU A 8 16.98 -21.21 28.15
N MET A 9 16.27 -20.10 27.91
CA MET A 9 16.26 -19.43 26.61
C MET A 9 17.65 -18.88 26.25
N LEU A 10 18.33 -18.22 27.20
CA LEU A 10 19.68 -17.70 27.01
C LEU A 10 20.67 -18.81 26.65
N ARG A 11 20.66 -19.92 27.39
CA ARG A 11 21.53 -21.07 27.09
C ARG A 11 21.26 -21.63 25.70
N ARG A 12 19.99 -21.71 25.30
CA ARG A 12 19.61 -22.17 23.96
C ARG A 12 20.19 -21.26 22.88
N CYS A 13 20.06 -19.93 23.02
CA CYS A 13 20.66 -18.99 22.08
C CYS A 13 22.20 -19.13 22.03
N GLU A 14 22.88 -19.17 23.19
CA GLU A 14 24.33 -19.33 23.27
C GLU A 14 24.83 -20.68 22.70
N GLU A 15 24.03 -21.74 22.81
CA GLU A 15 24.31 -23.04 22.18
C GLU A 15 24.22 -22.97 20.67
N LEU A 16 23.16 -22.34 20.14
CA LEU A 16 22.92 -22.23 18.71
C LEU A 16 23.92 -21.33 17.99
N THR A 17 24.51 -20.36 18.68
CA THR A 17 25.51 -19.43 18.11
C THR A 17 26.95 -19.75 18.52
N ARG A 18 27.20 -20.88 19.18
CA ARG A 18 28.51 -21.18 19.81
C ARG A 18 29.66 -21.22 18.80
N ASN A 19 29.41 -21.66 17.57
CA ASN A 19 30.44 -21.75 16.53
C ASN A 19 30.39 -20.55 15.56
N GLY A 20 29.73 -19.47 15.95
CA GLY A 20 29.58 -18.26 15.15
C GLY A 20 28.41 -18.33 14.16
N GLU A 21 27.52 -19.31 14.27
CA GLU A 21 26.29 -19.32 13.50
C GLU A 21 25.39 -18.13 13.85
N SER A 22 24.70 -17.60 12.85
CA SER A 22 23.72 -16.53 13.02
C SER A 22 22.37 -17.12 13.38
N LEU A 23 21.86 -16.79 14.57
CA LEU A 23 20.51 -17.13 15.01
C LEU A 23 19.59 -15.92 14.78
N ALA A 24 18.56 -16.08 13.96
CA ALA A 24 17.60 -15.02 13.67
C ALA A 24 16.16 -15.48 13.92
N ILE A 25 15.30 -14.54 14.30
CA ILE A 25 13.85 -14.69 14.22
C ILE A 25 13.34 -13.73 13.14
N THR A 26 12.61 -14.25 12.17
CA THR A 26 12.00 -13.49 11.07
C THR A 26 10.48 -13.52 11.21
N TRP A 27 9.81 -12.47 10.75
CA TRP A 27 8.37 -12.46 10.61
C TRP A 27 7.94 -11.87 9.29
N ASN A 28 6.78 -12.31 8.84
CA ASN A 28 6.06 -11.74 7.72
C ASN A 28 4.57 -11.94 8.00
N GLY A 29 3.79 -10.89 7.84
CA GLY A 29 2.36 -10.99 8.02
C GLY A 29 1.64 -9.68 7.77
N GLY A 30 0.33 -9.73 7.84
CA GLY A 30 -0.55 -8.62 7.50
C GLY A 30 -1.88 -9.11 6.97
N ASN A 31 -2.83 -8.18 6.83
CA ASN A 31 -4.21 -8.45 6.43
C ASN A 31 -4.92 -9.40 7.41
N ASP A 32 -4.77 -10.71 7.19
CA ASP A 32 -5.45 -11.77 7.91
C ASP A 32 -4.51 -12.90 8.38
N SER A 33 -3.22 -12.83 8.06
CA SER A 33 -2.30 -13.93 8.35
C SER A 33 -0.86 -13.47 8.53
N GLY A 34 -0.09 -14.26 9.26
CA GLY A 34 1.34 -14.04 9.37
C GLY A 34 1.99 -15.18 10.12
N TYR A 35 3.32 -15.14 10.14
CA TYR A 35 4.12 -16.16 10.79
C TYR A 35 5.40 -15.56 11.35
N HIS A 36 5.93 -16.23 12.36
CA HIS A 36 7.27 -16.04 12.85
C HIS A 36 8.06 -17.32 12.59
N ASN A 37 9.33 -17.20 12.20
CA ASN A 37 10.23 -18.33 12.00
C ASN A 37 11.52 -18.10 12.77
N ILE A 38 12.10 -19.21 13.25
CA ILE A 38 13.50 -19.24 13.68
C ILE A 38 14.38 -19.72 12.52
N GLU A 39 15.51 -19.05 12.34
CA GLU A 39 16.49 -19.32 11.29
C GLU A 39 17.89 -19.44 11.88
N ILE A 40 18.67 -20.38 11.34
CA ILE A 40 20.11 -20.50 11.60
C ILE A 40 20.85 -20.35 10.28
N ASN A 41 21.77 -19.39 10.19
CA ASN A 41 22.50 -19.07 8.95
C ASN A 41 21.55 -18.86 7.75
N ASN A 42 20.45 -18.12 7.97
CA ASN A 42 19.40 -17.83 6.98
C ASN A 42 18.64 -19.07 6.48
N GLN A 43 18.67 -20.18 7.23
CA GLN A 43 17.88 -21.38 6.96
C GLN A 43 16.81 -21.56 8.02
N LYS A 44 15.55 -21.56 7.59
CA LYS A 44 14.40 -21.83 8.45
C LYS A 44 14.48 -23.21 9.09
N ILE A 45 14.26 -23.27 10.40
CA ILE A 45 14.05 -24.54 11.11
C ILE A 45 12.58 -24.93 10.96
N ASN A 46 12.30 -26.00 10.21
CA ASN A 46 10.93 -26.45 9.95
C ASN A 46 10.26 -27.15 11.13
N SER A 47 11.02 -27.52 12.17
CA SER A 47 10.49 -28.19 13.37
C SER A 47 11.22 -27.66 14.60
N PRO A 48 10.84 -26.47 15.09
CA PRO A 48 11.46 -25.86 16.26
C PRO A 48 11.28 -26.74 17.50
N GLY A 49 12.25 -26.74 18.41
CA GLY A 49 12.10 -27.38 19.71
C GLY A 49 11.18 -26.58 20.65
N GLU A 50 10.78 -27.18 21.78
CA GLU A 50 9.89 -26.50 22.77
C GLU A 50 10.44 -25.14 23.25
N ILE A 51 11.77 -25.00 23.40
CA ILE A 51 12.41 -23.73 23.80
C ILE A 51 12.44 -22.72 22.65
N ASP A 52 12.63 -23.20 21.41
CA ASP A 52 12.69 -22.35 20.21
C ASP A 52 11.32 -21.68 19.99
N GLU A 53 10.23 -22.43 20.16
CA GLU A 53 8.86 -21.89 20.11
C GLU A 53 8.62 -20.80 21.16
N VAL A 54 9.15 -20.96 22.38
CA VAL A 54 9.01 -19.92 23.41
C VAL A 54 9.83 -18.66 23.10
N ILE A 55 11.00 -18.81 22.47
CA ILE A 55 11.78 -17.67 21.97
C ILE A 55 11.00 -16.95 20.85
N ILE A 56 10.42 -17.72 19.93
CA ILE A 56 9.57 -17.19 18.85
C ILE A 56 8.38 -16.42 19.44
N ASP A 57 7.65 -16.99 20.39
CA ASP A 57 6.50 -16.36 21.05
C ASP A 57 6.89 -15.06 21.78
N LEU A 58 8.05 -15.05 22.46
CA LEU A 58 8.58 -13.86 23.14
C LEU A 58 8.89 -12.74 22.15
N VAL A 59 9.55 -13.08 21.04
CA VAL A 59 9.84 -12.13 19.96
C VAL A 59 8.55 -11.62 19.33
N ALA A 60 7.60 -12.50 19.01
CA ALA A 60 6.31 -12.15 18.43
C ALA A 60 5.51 -11.19 19.32
N LYS A 61 5.51 -11.45 20.63
CA LYS A 61 4.87 -10.60 21.62
C LYS A 61 5.51 -9.22 21.70
N GLN A 62 6.84 -9.14 21.67
CA GLN A 62 7.55 -7.85 21.77
C GLN A 62 7.53 -7.05 20.47
N ALA A 63 7.53 -7.72 19.31
CA ALA A 63 7.32 -7.09 18.01
C ALA A 63 5.90 -6.51 17.86
N GLY A 64 4.94 -6.98 18.66
CA GLY A 64 3.57 -6.43 18.71
C GLY A 64 2.60 -7.06 17.71
N TYR A 65 3.03 -8.08 16.94
CA TYR A 65 2.24 -8.70 15.88
C TYR A 65 1.60 -10.03 16.31
N GLY A 66 0.88 -10.01 17.44
CA GLY A 66 0.23 -11.21 18.00
C GLY A 66 -1.01 -11.69 17.24
N SER A 67 -1.72 -10.78 16.58
CA SER A 67 -2.76 -11.08 15.60
C SER A 67 -2.50 -10.17 14.40
N PHE A 68 -2.03 -10.75 13.30
CA PHE A 68 -1.75 -10.04 12.03
C PHE A 68 -3.02 -9.56 11.32
N THR A 69 -4.05 -9.19 12.09
CA THR A 69 -5.37 -8.79 11.63
C THR A 69 -5.44 -7.27 11.51
N GLY A 70 -5.66 -6.76 10.30
CA GLY A 70 -5.75 -5.32 10.02
C GLY A 70 -5.22 -4.98 8.63
N ASN A 71 -5.49 -3.77 8.14
CA ASN A 71 -5.07 -3.33 6.81
C ASN A 71 -3.59 -2.85 6.79
N PHE A 72 -2.70 -3.71 7.28
CA PHE A 72 -1.26 -3.47 7.31
C PHE A 72 -0.51 -4.69 6.81
N SER A 73 0.74 -4.49 6.40
CA SER A 73 1.73 -5.52 6.15
C SER A 73 2.95 -5.23 7.01
N THR A 74 3.61 -6.28 7.47
CA THR A 74 4.85 -6.18 8.23
C THR A 74 5.79 -7.31 7.83
N ASP A 75 7.06 -6.98 7.77
CA ASP A 75 8.14 -7.94 7.67
C ASP A 75 9.32 -7.46 8.50
N GLY A 76 10.08 -8.39 9.06
CA GLY A 76 11.24 -8.00 9.82
C GLY A 76 12.09 -9.17 10.25
N GLN A 77 13.21 -8.80 10.86
CA GLN A 77 14.20 -9.75 11.31
C GLN A 77 14.92 -9.18 12.53
N VAL A 78 15.12 -10.03 13.52
CA VAL A 78 16.05 -9.80 14.61
C VAL A 78 17.08 -10.92 14.69
N ILE A 79 18.34 -10.55 14.91
CA ILE A 79 19.48 -11.47 15.03
C ILE A 79 19.95 -11.45 16.47
N TYR A 80 20.21 -12.62 17.04
CA TYR A 80 20.74 -12.74 18.39
C TYR A 80 22.18 -12.22 18.44
N ASN A 81 22.45 -11.32 19.38
CA ASN A 81 23.75 -10.78 19.69
C ASN A 81 24.29 -11.43 20.98
N PRO A 82 25.31 -12.32 20.90
CA PRO A 82 25.86 -12.99 22.08
C PRO A 82 26.52 -12.06 23.10
N GLU A 83 27.08 -10.92 22.67
CA GLU A 83 27.76 -9.97 23.57
C GLU A 83 26.74 -9.23 24.45
N ASN A 84 25.66 -8.76 23.82
CA ASN A 84 24.62 -7.98 24.49
C ASN A 84 23.47 -8.84 25.05
N LYS A 85 23.43 -10.14 24.69
CA LYS A 85 22.42 -11.12 25.12
C LYS A 85 20.99 -10.71 24.78
N CYS A 86 20.82 -10.07 23.63
CA CYS A 86 19.54 -9.60 23.10
C CYS A 86 19.44 -9.87 21.61
N PHE A 87 18.22 -9.78 21.09
CA PHE A 87 17.93 -9.81 19.65
C PHE A 87 17.89 -8.38 19.13
N GLN A 88 18.53 -8.10 18.00
CA GLN A 88 18.58 -6.77 17.39
C GLN A 88 18.32 -6.86 15.89
N GLY A 89 17.58 -5.92 15.34
CA GLY A 89 17.36 -5.87 13.91
C GLY A 89 16.33 -4.83 13.51
N LYS A 90 15.56 -5.13 12.48
CA LYS A 90 14.63 -4.18 11.86
C LYS A 90 13.22 -4.73 11.81
N ASP A 91 12.28 -3.82 11.99
CA ASP A 91 10.86 -4.01 11.74
C ASP A 91 10.44 -3.07 10.62
N ASN A 92 9.88 -3.64 9.57
CA ASN A 92 9.23 -2.91 8.49
C ASN A 92 7.72 -3.06 8.69
N TYR A 93 7.04 -1.93 8.92
CA TYR A 93 5.59 -1.83 8.97
C TYR A 93 5.10 -1.02 7.79
N SER A 94 4.03 -1.45 7.14
CA SER A 94 3.33 -0.67 6.13
C SER A 94 1.82 -0.72 6.33
N GLU A 95 1.15 0.41 6.16
CA GLU A 95 -0.31 0.51 6.27
C GLU A 95 -0.85 1.33 5.09
N SER A 96 -1.98 0.90 4.54
CA SER A 96 -2.62 1.64 3.46
C SER A 96 -3.26 2.92 4.01
N GLY A 97 -2.88 4.05 3.41
CA GLY A 97 -3.52 5.35 3.60
C GLY A 97 -4.43 5.69 2.42
N TRP A 98 -5.35 6.62 2.66
CA TRP A 98 -6.19 7.24 1.65
C TRP A 98 -6.34 8.72 1.99
N ASP A 99 -6.31 9.56 0.97
CA ASP A 99 -6.53 11.00 1.11
C ASP A 99 -7.13 11.58 -0.18
N GLU A 100 -7.58 12.83 -0.11
CA GLU A 100 -8.23 13.55 -1.20
C GLU A 100 -7.37 14.76 -1.60
N HIS A 101 -6.99 14.83 -2.87
CA HIS A 101 -6.29 15.99 -3.42
C HIS A 101 -7.28 16.93 -4.09
N SER A 102 -7.35 18.18 -3.62
CA SER A 102 -8.20 19.21 -4.25
C SER A 102 -7.58 19.68 -5.56
N CYS A 103 -8.34 19.59 -6.66
CA CYS A 103 -7.90 20.00 -7.99
C CYS A 103 -9.03 20.59 -8.83
N GLU A 104 -8.76 21.00 -10.06
CA GLU A 104 -9.81 21.37 -11.02
C GLU A 104 -9.47 20.80 -12.40
N ILE A 105 -10.17 19.73 -12.78
CA ILE A 105 -10.09 19.15 -14.14
C ILE A 105 -11.37 19.51 -14.88
N LEU A 106 -11.22 20.30 -15.93
CA LEU A 106 -12.33 20.79 -16.75
C LEU A 106 -12.63 19.83 -17.89
N ILE A 107 -13.86 19.34 -17.94
CA ILE A 107 -14.38 18.52 -19.04
C ILE A 107 -15.24 19.43 -19.93
N GLU A 108 -14.90 19.46 -21.22
CA GLU A 108 -15.62 20.23 -22.23
C GLU A 108 -16.18 19.31 -23.32
N ILE A 109 -17.49 19.37 -23.55
CA ILE A 109 -18.19 18.61 -24.60
C ILE A 109 -18.96 19.59 -25.48
N PRO A 110 -18.93 19.47 -26.82
CA PRO A 110 -19.73 20.34 -27.69
C PRO A 110 -21.23 20.15 -27.44
N GLN A 111 -22.00 21.24 -27.57
CA GLN A 111 -23.45 21.20 -27.38
C GLN A 111 -24.16 20.25 -28.37
N GLU A 112 -23.57 20.01 -29.54
CA GLU A 112 -24.16 19.18 -30.60
C GLU A 112 -24.03 17.67 -30.33
N LEU A 113 -23.19 17.24 -29.38
CA LEU A 113 -23.02 15.83 -29.03
C LEU A 113 -24.09 15.42 -28.00
N TRP A 114 -24.94 14.47 -28.36
CA TRP A 114 -25.92 13.90 -27.45
C TRP A 114 -25.33 12.74 -26.66
N PHE A 115 -25.63 12.67 -25.38
CA PHE A 115 -25.25 11.56 -24.50
C PHE A 115 -26.15 11.61 -23.26
N ASP A 116 -26.26 10.49 -22.56
CA ASP A 116 -27.01 10.41 -21.30
C ASP A 116 -26.07 10.54 -20.10
N ARG A 117 -24.86 9.97 -20.21
CA ARG A 117 -23.85 9.94 -19.16
C ARG A 117 -22.44 9.86 -19.76
N LEU A 118 -21.47 10.45 -19.07
CA LEU A 118 -20.05 10.25 -19.29
C LEU A 118 -19.48 9.49 -18.08
N ASP A 119 -18.93 8.31 -18.32
CA ASP A 119 -18.18 7.54 -17.34
C ASP A 119 -16.68 7.80 -17.55
N ILE A 120 -15.95 8.08 -16.48
CA ILE A 120 -14.50 8.27 -16.48
C ILE A 120 -13.92 7.32 -15.44
N ALA A 121 -12.93 6.53 -15.81
CA ALA A 121 -12.09 5.78 -14.87
C ALA A 121 -10.67 6.31 -14.97
N ILE A 122 -9.99 6.49 -13.84
CA ILE A 122 -8.60 6.94 -13.77
C ILE A 122 -7.85 5.90 -12.94
N GLU A 123 -6.85 5.29 -13.57
CA GLU A 123 -5.99 4.29 -12.95
C GLU A 123 -4.53 4.77 -13.05
N GLN A 124 -3.86 4.79 -11.90
CA GLN A 124 -2.42 4.89 -11.80
C GLN A 124 -1.97 3.86 -10.77
N LEU A 125 -1.27 2.84 -11.25
CA LEU A 125 -0.59 1.88 -10.39
C LEU A 125 0.85 2.36 -10.17
N TYR A 126 1.43 1.99 -9.04
CA TYR A 126 2.79 2.35 -8.60
C TYR A 126 3.80 2.61 -9.74
N ASP A 127 4.51 3.74 -9.72
CA ASP A 127 5.57 4.08 -10.69
C ASP A 127 5.15 4.02 -12.19
N GLU A 128 3.85 3.87 -12.47
CA GLU A 128 3.28 3.97 -13.81
C GLU A 128 2.65 5.36 -14.01
N ASN A 129 2.50 5.74 -15.28
CA ASN A 129 1.76 6.95 -15.61
C ASN A 129 0.27 6.71 -15.39
N ALA A 130 -0.43 7.73 -14.90
CA ALA A 130 -1.89 7.72 -14.88
C ALA A 130 -2.46 7.50 -16.27
N PHE A 131 -3.54 6.73 -16.33
CA PHE A 131 -4.31 6.45 -17.52
C PHE A 131 -5.79 6.65 -17.23
N ALA A 132 -6.45 7.44 -18.07
CA ALA A 132 -7.86 7.69 -18.03
C ALA A 132 -8.59 6.99 -19.18
N GLU A 133 -9.71 6.35 -18.85
CA GLU A 133 -10.67 5.83 -19.82
C GLU A 133 -11.96 6.65 -19.72
N ALA A 134 -12.42 7.21 -20.83
CA ALA A 134 -13.65 7.99 -20.89
C ALA A 134 -14.67 7.32 -21.81
N SER A 135 -15.91 7.15 -21.35
CA SER A 135 -16.96 6.43 -22.06
C SER A 135 -18.29 7.15 -22.04
N PHE A 136 -18.84 7.43 -23.23
CA PHE A 136 -20.20 7.96 -23.33
C PHE A 136 -21.22 6.83 -23.30
N LEU A 137 -22.22 6.96 -22.44
CA LEU A 137 -23.43 6.16 -22.49
C LEU A 137 -24.50 6.88 -23.31
N VAL A 138 -25.07 6.16 -24.29
CA VAL A 138 -26.19 6.62 -25.11
C VAL A 138 -27.29 5.54 -25.06
N ILE A 139 -28.39 5.81 -24.36
CA ILE A 139 -29.48 4.86 -24.11
C ILE A 139 -30.47 4.84 -25.27
N ASN A 140 -30.77 6.00 -25.87
CA ASN A 140 -31.79 6.15 -26.92
C ASN A 140 -31.31 6.98 -28.12
N GLY A 141 -30.16 6.62 -28.69
CA GLY A 141 -29.61 7.30 -29.85
C GLY A 141 -28.50 6.49 -30.52
N PRO A 142 -28.10 6.85 -31.75
CA PRO A 142 -26.97 6.21 -32.39
C PRO A 142 -25.68 6.65 -31.71
N TYR A 143 -24.77 5.69 -31.52
CA TYR A 143 -23.38 5.98 -31.25
C TYR A 143 -22.68 6.37 -32.55
N THR A 144 -21.94 7.48 -32.54
CA THR A 144 -21.32 8.04 -33.76
C THR A 144 -19.81 8.18 -33.61
N PRO A 145 -19.05 8.30 -34.71
CA PRO A 145 -17.62 8.56 -34.64
C PRO A 145 -17.23 9.81 -33.85
N MET A 146 -18.13 10.81 -33.74
CA MET A 146 -17.89 11.99 -32.90
C MET A 146 -17.71 11.61 -31.43
N HIS A 147 -18.46 10.63 -30.93
CA HIS A 147 -18.33 10.18 -29.54
C HIS A 147 -16.92 9.64 -29.29
N ASN A 148 -16.41 8.78 -30.17
CA ASN A 148 -15.03 8.26 -30.07
C ASN A 148 -13.99 9.38 -30.08
N SER A 149 -14.12 10.36 -30.99
CA SER A 149 -13.18 11.48 -31.06
C SER A 149 -13.18 12.32 -29.78
N TYR A 150 -14.36 12.58 -29.20
CA TYR A 150 -14.46 13.35 -27.97
C TYR A 150 -14.05 12.55 -26.73
N GLN A 151 -14.32 11.25 -26.66
CA GLN A 151 -13.78 10.39 -25.60
C GLN A 151 -12.27 10.46 -25.58
N GLN A 152 -11.62 10.26 -26.73
CA GLN A 152 -10.16 10.33 -26.82
C GLN A 152 -9.63 11.70 -26.38
N SER A 153 -10.27 12.79 -26.84
CA SER A 153 -9.88 14.15 -26.42
C SER A 153 -10.07 14.39 -24.91
N ILE A 154 -11.11 13.82 -24.31
CA ILE A 154 -11.35 13.91 -22.87
C ILE A 154 -10.30 13.09 -22.12
N GLN A 155 -9.99 11.87 -22.57
CA GLN A 155 -8.93 11.03 -22.00
C GLN A 155 -7.59 11.76 -22.00
N GLU A 156 -7.15 12.26 -23.16
CA GLU A 156 -5.90 13.02 -23.28
C GLU A 156 -5.87 14.23 -22.32
N THR A 157 -7.00 14.92 -22.18
CA THR A 157 -7.11 16.06 -21.24
C THR A 157 -7.00 15.61 -19.79
N ILE A 158 -7.63 14.49 -19.43
CA ILE A 158 -7.60 13.97 -18.06
C ILE A 158 -6.21 13.42 -17.76
N ASP A 159 -5.59 12.65 -18.65
CA ASP A 159 -4.23 12.12 -18.51
C ASP A 159 -3.23 13.23 -18.19
N ASP A 160 -3.19 14.28 -19.02
CA ASP A 160 -2.28 15.42 -18.85
C ASP A 160 -2.50 16.13 -17.51
N ARG A 161 -3.77 16.27 -17.10
CA ARG A 161 -4.13 16.97 -15.86
C ARG A 161 -3.83 16.12 -14.63
N VAL A 162 -4.18 14.85 -14.64
CA VAL A 162 -3.89 13.93 -13.54
C VAL A 162 -2.38 13.81 -13.35
N ALA A 163 -1.59 13.67 -14.42
CA ALA A 163 -0.14 13.65 -14.32
C ALA A 163 0.40 14.91 -13.62
N THR A 164 -0.12 16.09 -13.98
CA THR A 164 0.25 17.35 -13.31
C THR A 164 -0.15 17.38 -11.84
N GLU A 165 -1.32 16.86 -11.48
CA GLU A 165 -1.78 16.84 -10.08
C GLU A 165 -1.00 15.80 -9.24
N VAL A 166 -0.68 14.65 -9.81
CA VAL A 166 0.17 13.61 -9.19
C VAL A 166 1.54 14.17 -8.85
N GLU A 167 2.17 14.92 -9.77
CA GLU A 167 3.45 15.58 -9.50
C GLU A 167 3.38 16.53 -8.30
N LYS A 168 2.25 17.22 -8.09
CA LYS A 168 2.06 18.09 -6.93
C LYS A 168 1.91 17.29 -5.63
N ILE A 169 1.09 16.23 -5.64
CA ILE A 169 0.91 15.37 -4.47
C ILE A 169 2.27 14.80 -4.03
N VAL A 170 3.07 14.32 -4.99
CA VAL A 170 4.41 13.78 -4.72
C VAL A 170 5.38 14.85 -4.19
N GLN A 171 5.28 16.09 -4.67
CA GLN A 171 6.09 17.21 -4.15
C GLN A 171 5.70 17.60 -2.71
N GLU A 172 4.41 17.51 -2.38
CA GLU A 172 3.88 17.79 -1.04
C GLU A 172 4.15 16.65 -0.05
N HIS A 173 4.19 15.41 -0.56
CA HIS A 173 4.34 14.16 0.20
C HIS A 173 5.43 13.27 -0.39
N THR A 174 6.68 13.70 -0.30
CA THR A 174 7.82 12.96 -0.88
C THR A 174 7.97 11.52 -0.36
N GLU A 175 7.44 11.24 0.83
CA GLU A 175 7.49 9.93 1.48
C GLU A 175 6.54 8.89 0.86
N ILE A 176 5.55 9.32 0.07
CA ILE A 176 4.58 8.41 -0.55
C ILE A 176 4.81 8.21 -2.05
N ALA A 177 5.81 8.89 -2.63
CA ALA A 177 6.05 8.97 -4.07
C ALA A 177 6.01 7.60 -4.79
N ASP A 178 6.71 6.62 -4.24
CA ASP A 178 6.85 5.29 -4.83
C ASP A 178 5.67 4.34 -4.51
N THR A 179 4.71 4.82 -3.73
CA THR A 179 3.58 4.02 -3.22
C THR A 179 2.22 4.61 -3.56
N LEU A 180 2.20 5.79 -4.19
CA LEU A 180 0.98 6.49 -4.55
C LEU A 180 0.26 5.74 -5.67
N GLU A 181 -1.05 5.59 -5.50
CA GLU A 181 -1.97 4.99 -6.45
C GLU A 181 -3.20 5.88 -6.60
N ILE A 182 -3.70 5.98 -7.83
CA ILE A 182 -5.00 6.60 -8.11
C ILE A 182 -5.89 5.52 -8.70
N ASN A 183 -7.04 5.30 -8.08
CA ASN A 183 -8.07 4.42 -8.62
C ASN A 183 -9.42 5.05 -8.31
N THR A 184 -9.86 5.91 -9.22
CA THR A 184 -11.11 6.65 -9.05
C THR A 184 -11.96 6.58 -10.30
N ALA A 185 -13.27 6.63 -10.11
CA ALA A 185 -14.24 6.58 -11.19
C ALA A 185 -15.35 7.61 -10.98
N PHE A 186 -15.70 8.30 -12.05
CA PHE A 186 -16.76 9.29 -12.10
C PHE A 186 -17.84 8.86 -13.09
N SER A 187 -19.10 8.98 -12.67
CA SER A 187 -20.26 8.78 -13.54
C SER A 187 -21.07 10.07 -13.58
N ILE A 188 -20.87 10.86 -14.64
CA ILE A 188 -21.40 12.21 -14.76
C ILE A 188 -22.61 12.19 -15.70
N ASN A 189 -23.80 12.39 -15.16
CA ASN A 189 -25.02 12.44 -15.95
C ASN A 189 -25.08 13.75 -16.75
N PHE A 190 -25.75 13.73 -17.90
CA PHE A 190 -25.89 14.90 -18.78
C PHE A 190 -26.42 16.15 -18.05
N ASN A 191 -27.34 15.97 -17.10
CA ASN A 191 -27.92 17.08 -16.32
C ASN A 191 -26.95 17.72 -15.30
N GLU A 192 -25.78 17.12 -15.07
CA GLU A 192 -24.71 17.65 -14.21
C GLU A 192 -23.74 18.57 -14.97
N PHE A 193 -23.90 18.69 -16.30
CA PHE A 193 -23.16 19.63 -17.12
C PHE A 193 -23.85 20.99 -17.18
N GLN A 194 -23.04 22.04 -17.23
CA GLN A 194 -23.50 23.42 -17.41
C GLN A 194 -23.26 23.86 -18.86
N LEU A 195 -24.26 24.46 -19.50
CA LEU A 195 -24.11 24.98 -20.86
C LEU A 195 -23.47 26.37 -20.83
N GLU A 196 -22.24 26.48 -21.32
CA GLU A 196 -21.50 27.74 -21.43
C GLU A 196 -20.92 27.90 -22.85
N LYS A 197 -21.23 29.03 -23.50
CA LYS A 197 -20.66 29.39 -24.82
C LYS A 197 -20.74 28.27 -25.89
N GLY A 198 -21.83 27.49 -25.88
CA GLY A 198 -22.04 26.39 -26.84
C GLY A 198 -21.34 25.08 -26.47
N LYS A 199 -20.87 24.94 -25.22
CA LYS A 199 -20.27 23.71 -24.69
C LYS A 199 -20.94 23.29 -23.38
N TYR A 200 -21.06 21.99 -23.18
CA TYR A 200 -21.36 21.39 -21.89
C TYR A 200 -20.06 21.30 -21.08
N ILE A 201 -20.08 21.85 -19.87
CA ILE A 201 -18.93 21.97 -18.99
C ILE A 201 -19.20 21.23 -17.69
N HIS A 202 -18.24 20.42 -17.25
CA HIS A 202 -18.22 19.82 -15.91
C HIS A 202 -16.83 19.94 -15.29
N LYS A 203 -16.77 19.98 -13.96
CA LYS A 203 -15.53 20.12 -13.20
C LYS A 203 -15.38 18.97 -12.22
N ILE A 204 -14.29 18.22 -12.35
CA ILE A 204 -13.83 17.31 -11.30
C ILE A 204 -13.01 18.15 -10.31
N ASN A 205 -13.45 18.22 -9.05
CA ASN A 205 -12.89 19.13 -8.04
C ASN A 205 -11.89 18.46 -7.09
N SER A 206 -11.76 17.14 -7.18
CA SER A 206 -10.83 16.38 -6.36
C SER A 206 -10.47 15.05 -7.02
N LEU A 207 -9.30 14.53 -6.62
CA LEU A 207 -8.84 13.20 -6.94
C LEU A 207 -8.58 12.46 -5.64
N ASP A 208 -9.22 11.31 -5.52
CA ASP A 208 -8.97 10.36 -4.45
C ASP A 208 -7.71 9.57 -4.78
N TYR A 209 -6.79 9.45 -3.81
CA TYR A 209 -5.58 8.66 -3.96
C TYR A 209 -5.33 7.79 -2.72
N SER A 210 -4.67 6.65 -2.94
CA SER A 210 -4.22 5.75 -1.89
C SER A 210 -2.70 5.64 -1.91
N TYR A 211 -2.12 5.24 -0.78
CA TYR A 211 -0.68 5.10 -0.64
C TYR A 211 -0.29 4.10 0.45
N GLN A 212 0.99 3.71 0.53
CA GLN A 212 1.49 2.87 1.62
C GLN A 212 2.41 3.66 2.54
N ASN A 213 1.97 3.87 3.78
CA ASN A 213 2.80 4.46 4.83
C ASN A 213 3.82 3.43 5.32
N ARG A 214 5.08 3.55 4.89
CA ARG A 214 6.14 2.61 5.29
C ARG A 214 6.97 3.17 6.44
N ILE A 215 7.02 2.43 7.56
CA ILE A 215 7.83 2.73 8.73
C ILE A 215 8.89 1.65 8.87
N VAL A 216 10.16 2.05 8.85
CA VAL A 216 11.27 1.17 9.19
C VAL A 216 11.81 1.59 10.55
N SER A 217 11.80 0.67 11.51
CA SER A 217 12.29 0.91 12.86
C SER A 217 13.36 -0.09 13.27
N ASP A 218 14.34 0.36 14.03
CA ASP A 218 15.27 -0.53 14.70
C ASP A 218 14.59 -1.11 15.95
N ILE A 219 14.64 -2.43 16.12
CA ILE A 219 14.03 -3.12 17.26
C ILE A 219 15.10 -3.89 18.04
N THR A 220 15.00 -3.83 19.38
CA THR A 220 15.84 -4.62 20.30
C THR A 220 14.93 -5.37 21.27
N ILE A 221 15.07 -6.68 21.32
CA ILE A 221 14.24 -7.59 22.10
C ILE A 221 15.11 -8.30 23.13
N SER A 222 14.73 -8.14 24.40
CA SER A 222 15.42 -8.77 25.52
C SER A 222 14.75 -10.09 25.88
N LEU A 223 15.54 -11.12 26.16
CA LEU A 223 15.04 -12.42 26.63
C LEU A 223 14.45 -12.37 28.07
N ASN A 224 14.57 -11.23 28.77
CA ASN A 224 14.16 -11.08 30.17
C ASN A 224 12.73 -10.53 30.38
N ASP A 225 12.04 -10.10 29.32
CA ASP A 225 10.70 -9.47 29.39
C ASP A 225 9.54 -10.46 29.19
#